data_AF-Q5GWL5-F1
#
_entry.id   AF-Q5GWL5-F1
#
_cell.length_a   1.000
_cell.length_b   1.000
_cell.length_c   1.000
_cell.angle_alpha   90.00
_cell.angle_beta   90.00
_cell.angle_gamma   90.00
#
_symmetry.space_group_name_H-M   'P 1'
#
loop_
_entity.id
_entity.type
_entity.pdbx_description
1 polymer ?
#
loop_
_entity_poly.entity_id
_entity_poly.type
_entity_poly.pdbx_seq_one_letter_code
_entity_poly.pdbx_strand_id
1 'polypeptide(L)'
;MTQREANRKLGGIVQLDDAYLGGERNGGKAGRGSENKRPFVIAVETTEDGRPLRAVMDPVPGFTKAALSEWIGQRLHPGADVYSDGLGAFRALKPSTRTR
;
A
#
# COMPACT_ATOMS: atom_id res chain seq x y z
N MET A 1 19.77 0.34 -6.16
CA MET A 1 18.60 -0.29 -5.51
C MET A 1 17.30 0.12 -6.20
N THR A 2 17.00 1.42 -6.31
CA THR A 2 15.73 1.98 -6.82
C THR A 2 15.30 1.51 -8.22
N GLN A 3 16.24 1.42 -9.18
CA GLN A 3 15.91 1.01 -10.55
C GLN A 3 15.42 -0.44 -10.69
N ARG A 4 15.89 -1.38 -9.85
CA ARG A 4 15.45 -2.78 -9.91
C ARG A 4 14.04 -2.96 -9.35
N GLU A 5 13.70 -2.20 -8.31
CA GLU A 5 12.39 -2.29 -7.65
C GLU A 5 11.31 -1.47 -8.38
N ALA A 6 11.71 -0.48 -9.20
CA ALA A 6 10.78 0.43 -9.88
C ALA A 6 9.74 -0.24 -10.79
N ASN A 7 10.02 -1.44 -11.32
CA ASN A 7 9.08 -2.19 -12.17
C ASN A 7 8.65 -3.53 -11.55
N ARG A 8 8.98 -3.76 -10.27
CA ARG A 8 8.71 -5.04 -9.64
C ARG A 8 7.24 -5.14 -9.26
N LYS A 9 6.61 -6.24 -9.69
CA LYS A 9 5.25 -6.60 -9.29
C LYS A 9 5.25 -7.75 -8.29
N LEU A 10 4.38 -7.67 -7.30
CA LEU A 10 4.11 -8.73 -6.33
C LEU A 10 3.02 -9.66 -6.87
N GLY A 11 3.16 -10.97 -6.67
CA GLY A 11 2.28 -11.96 -7.31
C GLY A 11 1.75 -13.09 -6.42
N GLY A 12 2.37 -13.33 -5.26
CA GLY A 12 1.90 -14.31 -4.28
C GLY A 12 0.83 -13.75 -3.32
N ILE A 13 0.93 -14.14 -2.05
CA ILE A 13 0.10 -13.62 -0.96
C ILE A 13 0.66 -12.27 -0.51
N VAL A 14 -0.12 -11.21 -0.66
CA VAL A 14 0.31 -9.83 -0.40
C VAL A 14 -0.49 -9.22 0.75
N GLN A 15 0.19 -8.82 1.82
CA GLN A 15 -0.38 -7.97 2.88
C GLN A 15 -0.19 -6.50 2.49
N LEU A 16 -1.27 -5.72 2.51
CA LEU A 16 -1.34 -4.34 2.06
C LEU A 16 -1.83 -3.43 3.20
N ASP A 17 -1.11 -2.34 3.45
CA ASP A 17 -1.42 -1.40 4.52
C ASP A 17 -1.24 0.06 4.08
N ASP A 18 -2.01 0.96 4.70
CA ASP A 18 -1.93 2.41 4.51
C ASP A 18 -1.19 3.09 5.66
N ALA A 19 -0.14 3.84 5.32
CA ALA A 19 0.70 4.50 6.30
C ALA A 19 0.81 6.01 6.04
N TYR A 20 0.98 6.80 7.10
CA TYR A 20 1.32 8.21 6.99
C TYR A 20 2.75 8.45 7.47
N LEU A 21 3.64 8.84 6.56
CA LEU A 21 4.99 9.28 6.88
C LEU A 21 5.01 10.79 7.13
N GLY A 22 5.24 11.21 8.37
CA GLY A 22 5.42 12.61 8.73
C GLY A 22 6.16 12.76 10.06
N GLY A 23 7.04 13.74 10.16
CA GLY A 23 7.71 14.10 11.42
C GLY A 23 6.81 14.94 12.32
N GLU A 24 7.18 15.06 13.61
CA GLU A 24 6.57 16.06 14.49
C GLU A 24 6.80 17.47 13.95
N ARG A 25 5.75 18.29 13.95
CA ARG A 25 5.85 19.72 13.65
C ARG A 25 5.10 20.50 14.71
N ASN A 26 5.82 21.35 15.43
CA ASN A 26 5.22 22.31 16.36
C ASN A 26 4.38 23.33 15.58
N GLY A 27 3.12 23.53 15.99
CA GLY A 27 2.22 24.54 15.43
C GLY A 27 1.37 24.13 14.22
N GLY A 28 1.36 22.85 13.82
CA GLY A 28 0.48 22.33 12.77
C GLY A 28 -0.70 21.51 13.31
N LYS A 29 -1.67 21.18 12.45
CA LYS A 29 -2.77 20.24 12.80
C LYS A 29 -2.17 18.89 13.18
N ALA A 30 -2.47 18.39 14.37
CA ALA A 30 -2.05 17.07 14.83
C ALA A 30 -2.89 15.95 14.17
N GLY A 31 -2.37 14.72 14.14
CA GLY A 31 -3.15 13.55 13.71
C GLY A 31 -3.27 13.38 12.18
N ARG A 32 -4.21 12.53 11.74
CA ARG A 32 -4.44 12.19 10.32
C ARG A 32 -4.85 13.46 9.55
N GLY A 33 -4.19 13.74 8.43
CA GLY A 33 -4.45 14.96 7.64
C GLY A 33 -3.67 16.21 8.07
N SER A 34 -2.62 16.08 8.88
CA SER A 34 -1.60 17.11 9.00
C SER A 34 -0.91 17.32 7.64
N GLU A 35 -0.64 18.57 7.26
CA GLU A 35 -0.01 18.92 5.98
C GLU A 35 1.36 18.25 5.77
N ASN A 36 2.02 17.82 6.86
CA ASN A 36 3.34 17.18 6.79
C ASN A 36 3.27 15.65 6.71
N LYS A 37 2.07 15.06 6.72
CA LYS A 37 1.89 13.61 6.59
C LYS A 37 1.76 13.23 5.13
N ARG A 38 2.82 12.65 4.60
CA ARG A 38 2.83 12.05 3.27
C ARG A 38 2.16 10.68 3.36
N PRO A 39 1.11 10.40 2.59
CA PRO A 39 0.51 9.08 2.54
C PRO A 39 1.43 8.12 1.75
N PHE A 40 1.55 6.91 2.26
CA PHE A 40 2.33 5.82 1.71
C PHE A 40 1.53 4.53 1.72
N VAL A 41 1.80 3.67 0.75
CA VAL A 41 1.30 2.29 0.73
C VAL A 41 2.49 1.37 1.00
N ILE A 42 2.27 0.40 1.88
CA ILE A 42 3.23 -0.68 2.15
C ILE A 42 2.58 -1.98 1.73
N ALA A 43 3.27 -2.75 0.89
CA ALA A 43 2.85 -4.08 0.50
C ALA A 43 3.97 -5.09 0.73
N VAL A 44 3.65 -6.18 1.39
CA VAL A 44 4.58 -7.26 1.70
C VAL A 44 4.05 -8.55 1.10
N GLU A 45 4.81 -9.12 0.19
CA GLU A 45 4.56 -10.47 -0.30
C GLU A 45 5.16 -11.50 0.66
N THR A 46 4.40 -12.54 0.93
CA THR A 46 4.72 -13.58 1.90
C THR A 46 4.61 -14.98 1.29
N THR A 47 5.34 -15.94 1.86
CA THR A 47 5.06 -17.37 1.69
C THR A 47 3.74 -17.75 2.35
N GLU A 48 3.24 -18.95 2.08
CA GLU A 48 2.02 -19.48 2.71
C GLU A 48 2.13 -19.58 4.24
N ASP A 49 3.33 -19.82 4.77
CA ASP A 49 3.61 -19.82 6.21
C ASP A 49 3.92 -18.42 6.80
N GLY A 50 3.69 -17.36 6.01
CA GLY A 50 3.75 -15.97 6.48
C GLY A 50 5.14 -15.34 6.50
N ARG A 51 6.16 -15.95 5.88
CA ARG A 51 7.52 -15.37 5.84
C ARG A 51 7.61 -14.30 4.75
N PRO A 52 8.18 -13.12 5.05
CA PRO A 52 8.30 -12.05 4.06
C PRO A 52 9.30 -12.43 2.96
N LEU A 53 8.90 -12.21 1.71
CA LEU A 53 9.73 -12.44 0.52
C LEU A 53 10.18 -11.13 -0.12
N ARG A 54 9.23 -10.21 -0.33
CA ARG A 54 9.43 -8.95 -1.04
C ARG A 54 8.55 -7.88 -0.41
N ALA A 55 9.02 -6.64 -0.44
CA ALA A 55 8.24 -5.50 0.02
C ALA A 55 8.33 -4.36 -0.99
N VAL A 56 7.21 -3.66 -1.16
CA VAL A 56 7.11 -2.40 -1.90
C VAL A 56 6.59 -1.33 -0.94
N MET A 57 7.25 -0.18 -0.95
CA MET A 57 6.85 0.99 -0.16
C MET A 57 6.91 2.21 -1.07
N ASP A 58 5.75 2.77 -1.40
CA ASP A 58 5.68 3.94 -2.28
C ASP A 58 4.84 5.05 -1.69
N PRO A 59 5.21 6.33 -1.94
CA PRO A 59 4.32 7.43 -1.69
C PRO A 59 3.12 7.35 -2.62
N VAL A 60 1.95 7.71 -2.13
CA VAL A 60 0.75 7.92 -2.95
C VAL A 60 0.27 9.36 -2.79
N PRO A 61 -0.41 9.95 -3.79
CA PRO A 61 -0.96 11.30 -3.65
C PRO A 61 -2.07 11.38 -2.60
N GLY A 62 -2.67 10.25 -2.24
CA GLY A 62 -3.67 10.11 -1.18
C GLY A 62 -4.34 8.74 -1.22
N PHE A 63 -5.09 8.40 -0.18
CA PHE A 63 -5.86 7.15 -0.12
C PHE A 63 -7.22 7.29 -0.81
N THR A 64 -7.17 7.67 -2.09
CA THR A 64 -8.34 7.73 -2.95
C THR A 64 -8.43 6.46 -3.79
N LYS A 65 -9.65 6.10 -4.22
CA LYS A 65 -9.86 4.94 -5.09
C LYS A 65 -9.00 5.01 -6.37
N ALA A 66 -8.92 6.19 -6.98
CA ALA A 66 -8.15 6.41 -8.21
C ALA A 66 -6.66 6.16 -7.99
N ALA A 67 -6.06 6.80 -6.98
CA ALA A 67 -4.65 6.66 -6.66
C ALA A 67 -4.27 5.21 -6.31
N LEU A 68 -5.10 4.53 -5.51
CA LEU A 68 -4.85 3.14 -5.12
C LEU A 68 -5.04 2.17 -6.29
N SER A 69 -6.01 2.43 -7.19
CA SER A 69 -6.22 1.60 -8.38
C SER A 69 -5.04 1.71 -9.35
N GLU A 70 -4.51 2.92 -9.54
CA GLU A 70 -3.30 3.14 -10.34
C GLU A 70 -2.09 2.43 -9.73
N TRP A 71 -1.86 2.62 -8.42
CA TRP A 71 -0.76 1.98 -7.70
C TRP A 71 -0.82 0.44 -7.80
N ILE A 72 -2.00 -0.15 -7.66
CA ILE A 72 -2.20 -1.60 -7.81
C ILE A 72 -1.87 -2.08 -9.21
N GLY A 73 -2.33 -1.37 -10.25
CA GLY A 73 -2.00 -1.73 -11.64
C GLY A 73 -0.49 -1.72 -11.91
N GLN A 74 0.24 -0.83 -11.22
CA GLN A 74 1.69 -0.72 -11.31
C GLN A 74 2.44 -1.78 -10.49
N ARG A 75 1.94 -2.12 -9.29
CA ARG A 75 2.68 -2.92 -8.29
C ARG A 75 2.22 -4.35 -8.08
N LEU A 76 1.02 -4.72 -8.49
CA LEU A 76 0.48 -6.06 -8.27
C LEU A 76 0.21 -6.78 -9.59
N HIS A 77 0.47 -8.08 -9.61
CA HIS A 77 -0.04 -8.94 -10.67
C HIS A 77 -1.56 -9.11 -10.51
N PRO A 78 -2.33 -9.21 -11.62
CA PRO A 78 -3.78 -9.42 -11.56
C PRO A 78 -4.24 -10.67 -10.79
N GLY A 79 -3.36 -11.66 -10.61
CA GLY A 79 -3.63 -12.89 -9.87
C GLY A 79 -3.11 -12.91 -8.42
N ALA A 80 -2.57 -11.80 -7.90
CA ALA A 80 -2.11 -11.73 -6.53
C ALA A 80 -3.28 -11.87 -5.54
N ASP A 81 -3.05 -12.59 -4.44
CA ASP A 81 -4.01 -12.74 -3.34
C ASP A 81 -3.73 -11.66 -2.28
N VAL A 82 -4.55 -10.62 -2.26
CA VAL A 82 -4.26 -9.38 -1.53
C VAL A 82 -5.10 -9.30 -0.27
N TYR A 83 -4.47 -9.02 0.86
CA TYR A 83 -5.08 -8.85 2.16
C TYR A 83 -4.86 -7.42 2.65
N SER A 84 -5.92 -6.72 3.06
CA SER A 84 -5.81 -5.36 3.64
C SER A 84 -6.57 -5.25 4.95
N ASP A 85 -6.20 -4.26 5.75
CA ASP A 85 -6.79 -3.91 7.06
C ASP A 85 -8.22 -3.31 6.97
N GLY A 86 -8.71 -3.10 5.75
CA GLY A 86 -10.09 -2.71 5.50
C GLY A 86 -10.34 -1.21 5.39
N LEU A 87 -9.30 -0.38 5.15
CA LEU A 87 -9.52 0.99 4.70
C LEU A 87 -10.53 1.02 3.54
N GLY A 88 -11.56 1.85 3.65
CA GLY A 88 -12.67 1.90 2.68
C GLY A 88 -12.23 2.14 1.22
N ALA A 89 -11.08 2.78 1.03
CA ALA A 89 -10.49 2.99 -0.29
C ALA A 89 -9.93 1.70 -0.93
N PHE A 90 -9.49 0.72 -0.12
CA PHE A 90 -9.10 -0.62 -0.59
C PHE A 90 -10.32 -1.51 -0.90
N ARG A 91 -11.45 -1.32 -0.20
CA ARG A 91 -12.69 -2.10 -0.44
C ARG A 91 -13.30 -1.88 -1.83
N ALA A 92 -12.94 -0.78 -2.49
CA ALA A 92 -13.44 -0.46 -3.83
C ALA A 92 -12.67 -1.19 -4.95
N LEU A 93 -11.72 -2.06 -4.59
CA LEU A 93 -10.90 -2.88 -5.48
C LEU A 93 -11.62 -4.21 -5.80
N LYS A 94 -11.43 -4.70 -7.02
CA LYS A 94 -12.10 -5.90 -7.59
C LYS A 94 -11.52 -7.23 -7.00
N PRO A 95 -12.17 -8.40 -7.22
CA PRO A 95 -12.44 -9.42 -6.18
C PRO A 95 -11.29 -10.38 -5.77
N SER A 96 -10.03 -10.14 -6.15
CA SER A 96 -8.90 -10.88 -5.53
C SER A 96 -8.37 -10.23 -4.25
N THR A 97 -8.94 -9.09 -3.85
CA THR A 97 -8.63 -8.44 -2.56
C THR A 97 -9.57 -8.95 -1.48
N ARG A 98 -9.05 -9.76 -0.56
CA ARG A 98 -9.74 -10.19 0.66
C ARG A 98 -9.51 -9.17 1.75
N THR A 99 -10.58 -8.72 2.41
CA THR A 99 -10.46 -7.91 3.63
C THR A 99 -10.37 -8.87 4.81
N ARG A 100 -9.45 -8.62 5.77
CA ARG A 100 -9.44 -9.36 7.03
C ARG A 100 -10.54 -8.88 7.97
#